data_AF-A0A5D4TMZ3-F1
#
_entry.id   AF-A0A5D4TMZ3-F1
#
_cell.length_a   1.000
_cell.length_b   1.000
_cell.length_c   1.000
_cell.angle_alpha   90.00
_cell.angle_beta   90.00
_cell.angle_gamma   90.00
#
_symmetry.space_group_name_H-M   'P 1'
#
loop_
_entity.id
_entity.type
_entity.pdbx_description
1 polymer ?
#
loop_
_entity_poly.entity_id
_entity_poly.type
_entity_poly.pdbx_seq_one_letter_code
_entity_poly.pdbx_strand_id
1 'polypeptide(L)'
;MIIFILCVIPLLNGCRVVWVDESKDEKFEHNPDKEITLDTNVKLYRNKLLIRSESNLPVGTTLEFHLKPYQDDVDTIKFENYDLEPQDEVSASGTSKIREDGKMESIFVSRPDEGKRYRLEVVFDPRNQSKDVQERFGTRGELMVFSKGVTTVAEGSEKVTIIKKVVNIKKVGEPNGIGAKLSLASLKELKEANFLEKIQLTTSSK
;
A
#
# COMPACT_ATOMS: atom_id res chain seq x y z
N MET A 1 -62.55 53.50 17.70
CA MET A 1 -62.38 54.07 16.35
C MET A 1 -60.88 54.16 16.08
N ILE A 2 -60.39 53.34 15.14
CA ILE A 2 -59.14 53.50 14.35
C ILE A 2 -57.83 53.42 15.20
N ILE A 3 -57.16 52.26 15.37
CA ILE A 3 -56.29 51.51 14.43
C ILE A 3 -55.30 52.41 13.71
N PHE A 4 -54.00 52.10 13.81
CA PHE A 4 -52.86 52.45 12.94
C PHE A 4 -51.62 52.51 13.86
N ILE A 5 -50.48 51.85 13.67
CA ILE A 5 -49.96 51.07 12.56
C ILE A 5 -49.04 50.01 13.18
N LEU A 6 -49.42 48.76 12.94
CA LEU A 6 -48.57 47.59 12.98
C LEU A 6 -47.74 47.69 11.70
N CYS A 7 -46.45 48.03 11.78
CA CYS A 7 -45.58 48.01 10.61
C CYS A 7 -44.27 47.28 10.90
N VAL A 8 -44.18 46.11 10.27
CA VAL A 8 -42.98 45.62 9.59
C VAL A 8 -41.84 45.14 10.49
N ILE A 9 -42.03 43.95 11.07
CA ILE A 9 -40.92 42.99 11.18
C ILE A 9 -41.34 41.71 10.44
N PRO A 10 -41.21 41.65 9.10
CA PRO A 10 -41.29 40.38 8.42
C PRO A 10 -39.98 39.64 8.68
N LEU A 11 -40.08 38.58 9.47
CA LEU A 11 -39.54 37.26 9.12
C LEU A 11 -38.10 37.30 8.60
N LEU A 12 -37.15 37.32 9.55
CA LEU A 12 -35.86 36.65 9.39
C LEU A 12 -36.13 35.15 9.19
N ASN A 13 -36.61 34.79 7.99
CA ASN A 13 -36.48 33.46 7.45
C ASN A 13 -34.98 33.25 7.27
N GLY A 14 -34.33 32.73 8.30
CA GLY A 14 -33.04 32.11 8.18
C GLY A 14 -33.17 31.05 7.10
N CYS A 15 -32.69 31.38 5.90
CA CYS A 15 -32.38 30.39 4.88
C CYS A 15 -31.31 29.51 5.52
N ARG A 16 -31.76 28.40 6.10
CA ARG A 16 -30.89 27.31 6.49
C ARG A 16 -30.37 26.76 5.16
N VAL A 17 -29.22 27.28 4.73
CA VAL A 17 -28.44 26.65 3.68
C VAL A 17 -27.95 25.34 4.29
N VAL A 18 -28.80 24.32 4.17
CA VAL A 18 -28.37 22.95 4.35
C VAL A 18 -27.48 22.69 3.14
N TRP A 19 -26.17 22.77 3.35
CA TRP A 19 -25.23 22.06 2.51
C TRP A 19 -25.57 20.58 2.66
N VAL A 20 -26.49 20.11 1.82
CA VAL A 20 -26.58 18.69 1.50
C VAL A 20 -25.33 18.44 0.67
N ASP A 21 -24.30 17.95 1.35
CA ASP A 21 -23.17 17.34 0.69
C ASP A 21 -23.75 16.13 -0.08
N GLU A 22 -23.98 16.31 -1.39
CA GLU A 22 -24.23 15.20 -2.32
C GLU A 22 -22.92 14.44 -2.58
N SER A 23 -22.15 14.13 -1.53
CA SER A 23 -21.40 12.90 -1.55
C SER A 23 -22.45 11.79 -1.57
N LYS A 24 -22.95 11.48 -2.77
CA LYS A 24 -23.52 10.17 -3.05
C LYS A 24 -22.48 9.21 -2.52
N ASP A 25 -22.76 8.62 -1.36
CA ASP A 25 -22.19 7.36 -0.95
C ASP A 25 -22.62 6.40 -2.06
N GLU A 26 -21.84 6.36 -3.15
CA GLU A 26 -21.84 5.26 -4.08
C GLU A 26 -21.65 4.04 -3.19
N LYS A 27 -22.73 3.32 -2.96
CA LYS A 27 -22.70 2.07 -2.22
C LYS A 27 -21.84 1.15 -3.08
N PHE A 28 -20.55 1.12 -2.82
CA PHE A 28 -19.64 0.15 -3.40
C PHE A 28 -20.11 -1.20 -2.87
N GLU A 29 -20.87 -1.92 -3.69
CA GLU A 29 -21.22 -3.30 -3.38
C GLU A 29 -19.92 -4.09 -3.29
N HIS A 30 -19.67 -4.65 -2.11
CA HIS A 30 -18.51 -5.49 -1.88
C HIS A 30 -18.62 -6.73 -2.77
N ASN A 31 -17.77 -6.79 -3.79
CA ASN A 31 -17.66 -7.94 -4.65
C ASN A 31 -16.39 -8.73 -4.26
N PRO A 32 -16.52 -9.90 -3.60
CA PRO A 32 -15.37 -10.70 -3.19
C PRO A 32 -14.52 -11.17 -4.37
N ASP A 33 -15.08 -11.30 -5.57
CA ASP A 33 -14.33 -11.66 -6.78
C ASP A 33 -13.37 -10.55 -7.25
N LYS A 34 -13.52 -9.34 -6.70
CA LYS A 34 -12.65 -8.18 -6.96
C LYS A 34 -11.67 -7.91 -5.82
N GLU A 35 -11.76 -8.64 -4.71
CA GLU A 35 -10.76 -8.58 -3.65
C GLU A 35 -9.47 -9.25 -4.13
N ILE A 36 -8.35 -8.53 -4.05
CA ILE A 36 -7.05 -9.04 -4.47
C ILE A 36 -6.31 -9.58 -3.24
N THR A 37 -5.88 -10.83 -3.33
CA THR A 37 -4.89 -11.43 -2.45
C THR A 37 -3.54 -11.44 -3.15
N LEU A 38 -2.49 -10.97 -2.46
CA LEU A 38 -1.12 -10.94 -2.98
C LEU A 38 -0.16 -11.23 -1.85
N ASP A 39 0.27 -12.47 -1.74
CA ASP A 39 1.20 -12.92 -0.70
C ASP A 39 2.59 -13.05 -1.30
N THR A 40 3.48 -12.14 -0.91
CA THR A 40 4.84 -12.08 -1.42
C THR A 40 5.83 -12.39 -0.31
N ASN A 41 6.72 -13.33 -0.59
CA ASN A 41 7.77 -13.77 0.31
C ASN A 41 9.13 -13.56 -0.34
N VAL A 42 10.09 -13.08 0.45
CA VAL A 42 11.46 -12.86 0.02
C VAL A 42 12.41 -13.68 0.89
N LYS A 43 13.38 -14.34 0.25
CA LYS A 43 14.52 -14.95 0.92
C LYS A 43 15.78 -14.14 0.62
N LEU A 44 16.45 -13.72 1.69
CA LEU A 44 17.65 -12.89 1.58
C LEU A 44 18.88 -13.77 1.31
N TYR A 45 19.58 -13.47 0.22
CA TYR A 45 20.95 -13.92 0.00
C TYR A 45 21.88 -12.71 0.15
N ARG A 46 23.19 -12.99 0.19
CA ARG A 46 24.22 -11.97 0.41
C ARG A 46 24.11 -10.79 -0.57
N ASN A 47 24.06 -11.08 -1.87
CA ASN A 47 24.06 -10.08 -2.95
C ASN A 47 22.76 -10.08 -3.79
N LYS A 48 21.72 -10.80 -3.37
CA LYS A 48 20.46 -10.90 -4.11
C LYS A 48 19.28 -11.31 -3.23
N LEU A 49 18.09 -11.08 -3.73
CA LEU A 49 16.81 -11.37 -3.09
C LEU A 49 16.07 -12.37 -3.97
N LEU A 50 15.69 -13.53 -3.44
CA LEU A 50 14.79 -14.45 -4.14
C LEU A 50 13.36 -14.11 -3.75
N ILE A 51 12.55 -13.73 -4.73
CA ILE A 51 11.17 -13.30 -4.51
C ILE A 51 10.22 -14.34 -5.08
N ARG A 52 9.19 -14.67 -4.31
CA ARG A 52 8.11 -15.58 -4.67
C ARG A 52 6.79 -14.98 -4.25
N SER A 53 5.78 -15.09 -5.11
CA SER A 53 4.46 -14.56 -4.82
C SER A 53 3.37 -15.54 -5.24
N GLU A 54 2.27 -15.50 -4.51
CA GLU A 54 1.02 -16.19 -4.83
C GLU A 54 -0.12 -15.17 -4.74
N SER A 55 -1.08 -15.25 -5.66
CA SER A 55 -2.11 -14.25 -5.83
C SER A 55 -3.33 -14.81 -6.57
N ASN A 56 -4.49 -14.19 -6.36
CA ASN A 56 -5.69 -14.42 -7.17
C ASN A 56 -5.81 -13.45 -8.37
N LEU A 57 -4.77 -12.67 -8.67
CA LEU A 57 -4.71 -11.81 -9.84
C LEU A 57 -4.81 -12.63 -11.14
N PRO A 58 -5.38 -12.06 -12.23
CA PRO A 58 -5.46 -12.74 -13.53
C PRO A 58 -4.10 -13.19 -14.05
N VAL A 59 -4.10 -14.29 -14.81
CA VAL A 59 -2.91 -14.80 -15.50
C VAL A 59 -2.33 -13.71 -16.41
N GLY A 60 -1.00 -13.60 -16.42
CA GLY A 60 -0.29 -12.59 -17.19
C GLY A 60 -0.20 -11.21 -16.53
N THR A 61 -0.87 -11.00 -15.38
CA THR A 61 -0.70 -9.79 -14.57
C THR A 61 0.77 -9.60 -14.20
N THR A 62 1.28 -8.39 -14.43
CA THR A 62 2.67 -8.04 -14.16
C THR A 62 2.79 -7.38 -12.79
N LEU A 63 3.72 -7.87 -11.97
CA LEU A 63 4.13 -7.29 -10.70
C LEU A 63 5.50 -6.63 -10.85
N GLU A 64 5.63 -5.43 -10.30
CA GLU A 64 6.87 -4.66 -10.27
C GLU A 64 7.49 -4.72 -8.88
N PHE A 65 8.81 -4.91 -8.82
CA PHE A 65 9.58 -4.98 -7.60
C PHE A 65 10.63 -3.88 -7.59
N HIS A 66 10.63 -3.06 -6.55
CA HIS A 66 11.57 -1.94 -6.41
C HIS A 66 12.35 -2.07 -5.11
N LEU A 67 13.68 -2.00 -5.20
CA LEU A 67 14.57 -1.97 -4.05
C LEU A 67 15.10 -0.55 -3.86
N LYS A 68 14.62 0.13 -2.82
CA LYS A 68 14.96 1.51 -2.51
C LYS A 68 15.89 1.58 -1.29
N PRO A 69 17.05 2.24 -1.36
CA PRO A 69 17.99 2.31 -0.24
C PRO A 69 17.51 3.31 0.82
N TYR A 70 17.92 3.09 2.07
CA TYR A 70 17.85 4.10 3.12
C TYR A 70 19.12 4.96 3.15
N GLN A 71 19.12 6.05 3.91
CA GLN A 71 20.37 6.74 4.28
C GLN A 71 21.24 5.83 5.16
N ASP A 72 22.56 6.03 5.17
CA ASP A 72 23.51 5.06 5.74
C ASP A 72 23.44 4.93 7.28
N ASP A 73 23.06 6.03 7.94
CA ASP A 73 23.04 6.25 9.39
C ASP A 73 21.63 6.28 10.00
N VAL A 74 20.64 5.67 9.33
CA VAL A 74 19.28 5.61 9.84
C VAL A 74 19.20 4.91 11.20
N ASP A 75 18.41 5.49 12.11
CA ASP A 75 18.11 4.89 13.41
C ASP A 75 17.46 3.51 13.25
N THR A 76 17.99 2.51 13.97
CA THR A 76 17.54 1.12 13.86
C THR A 76 16.08 0.95 14.29
N ILE A 77 15.66 1.61 15.36
CA ILE A 77 14.30 1.47 15.90
C ILE A 77 13.30 2.08 14.93
N LYS A 78 13.57 3.27 14.40
CA LYS A 78 12.70 3.91 13.40
C LYS A 78 12.66 3.12 12.10
N PHE A 79 13.79 2.54 11.68
CA PHE A 79 13.86 1.64 10.53
C PHE A 79 12.98 0.40 10.73
N GLU A 80 13.10 -0.30 11.86
CA GLU A 80 12.29 -1.51 12.13
C GLU A 80 10.80 -1.19 12.26
N ASN A 81 10.46 0.00 12.75
CA ASN A 81 9.08 0.45 12.90
C ASN A 81 8.43 1.01 11.63
N TYR A 82 9.17 1.09 10.51
CA TYR A 82 8.72 1.75 9.27
C TYR A 82 8.35 3.23 9.47
N ASP A 83 9.06 3.92 10.38
CA ASP A 83 8.90 5.35 10.66
C ASP A 83 9.86 6.23 9.85
N LEU A 84 10.56 5.63 8.88
CA LEU A 84 11.42 6.30 7.92
C LEU A 84 11.03 5.90 6.50
N GLU A 85 11.05 6.88 5.60
CA GLU A 85 10.96 6.63 4.17
C GLU A 85 12.35 6.33 3.59
N PRO A 86 12.46 5.40 2.62
CA PRO A 86 13.67 5.22 1.87
C PRO A 86 13.91 6.42 0.94
N GLN A 87 15.07 6.45 0.30
CA GLN A 87 15.33 7.37 -0.79
C GLN A 87 14.42 7.05 -1.98
N ASP A 88 14.07 8.07 -2.77
CA ASP A 88 13.17 7.87 -3.92
C ASP A 88 13.81 7.06 -5.06
N GLU A 89 15.15 7.00 -5.09
CA GLU A 89 15.94 6.25 -6.06
C GLU A 89 15.70 4.74 -5.98
N VAL A 90 15.50 4.11 -7.14
CA VAL A 90 15.39 2.65 -7.27
C VAL A 90 16.78 2.09 -7.58
N SER A 91 17.42 1.48 -6.58
CA SER A 91 18.77 0.90 -6.71
C SER A 91 18.81 -0.42 -7.49
N ALA A 92 17.71 -1.17 -7.47
CA ALA A 92 17.51 -2.37 -8.26
C ALA A 92 16.01 -2.60 -8.44
N SER A 93 15.64 -3.23 -9.55
CA SER A 93 14.26 -3.57 -9.85
C SER A 93 14.14 -4.96 -10.49
N GLY A 94 12.91 -5.45 -10.55
CA GLY A 94 12.55 -6.65 -11.28
C GLY A 94 11.07 -6.65 -11.61
N THR A 95 10.68 -7.42 -12.61
CA THR A 95 9.28 -7.61 -13.00
C THR A 95 9.01 -9.09 -13.16
N SER A 96 7.81 -9.53 -12.83
CA SER A 96 7.39 -10.91 -13.05
C SER A 96 5.89 -11.01 -13.29
N LYS A 97 5.45 -12.12 -13.88
CA LYS A 97 4.05 -12.35 -14.25
C LYS A 97 3.42 -13.46 -13.41
N ILE A 98 2.12 -13.31 -13.16
CA ILE A 98 1.27 -14.37 -12.58
C ILE A 98 1.03 -15.47 -13.61
N ARG A 99 1.27 -16.72 -13.23
CA ARG A 99 1.02 -17.90 -14.06
C ARG A 99 -0.39 -18.46 -13.81
N GLU A 100 -0.74 -19.48 -14.58
CA GLU A 100 -2.03 -20.17 -14.50
C GLU A 100 -2.34 -20.78 -13.12
N ASP A 101 -1.31 -21.15 -12.35
CA ASP A 101 -1.44 -21.69 -11.00
C ASP A 101 -1.62 -20.63 -9.91
N GLY A 102 -1.84 -19.36 -10.29
CA GLY A 102 -1.92 -18.22 -9.37
C GLY A 102 -0.59 -17.81 -8.75
N LYS A 103 0.52 -18.49 -9.11
CA LYS A 103 1.85 -18.19 -8.60
C LYS A 103 2.63 -17.37 -9.60
N MET A 104 3.44 -16.48 -9.08
CA MET A 104 4.40 -15.72 -9.86
C MET A 104 5.61 -16.58 -10.24
N GLU A 105 6.19 -16.34 -11.42
CA GLU A 105 7.53 -16.83 -11.73
C GLU A 105 8.55 -16.28 -10.72
N SER A 106 9.34 -17.15 -10.10
CA SER A 106 10.33 -16.73 -9.10
C SER A 106 11.41 -15.87 -9.77
N ILE A 107 11.72 -14.72 -9.18
CA ILE A 107 12.77 -13.83 -9.69
C ILE A 107 13.86 -13.59 -8.66
N PHE A 108 15.02 -13.18 -9.17
CA PHE A 108 16.09 -12.63 -8.34
C PHE A 108 16.21 -11.13 -8.60
N VAL A 109 16.18 -10.34 -7.52
CA VAL A 109 16.51 -8.91 -7.56
C VAL A 109 17.88 -8.73 -6.93
N SER A 110 18.77 -7.99 -7.59
CA SER A 110 20.12 -7.71 -7.09
C SER A 110 20.06 -6.88 -5.81
N ARG A 111 20.98 -7.15 -4.88
CA ARG A 111 21.23 -6.31 -3.70
C ARG A 111 22.61 -5.67 -3.88
N PRO A 112 22.67 -4.43 -4.40
CA PRO A 112 23.93 -3.84 -4.87
C PRO A 112 24.97 -3.64 -3.77
N ASP A 113 24.53 -3.21 -2.57
CA ASP A 113 25.39 -2.98 -1.41
C ASP A 113 24.86 -3.76 -0.20
N GLU A 114 25.64 -4.73 0.27
CA GLU A 114 25.26 -5.59 1.39
C GLU A 114 25.35 -4.89 2.76
N GLY A 115 26.07 -3.77 2.83
CA GLY A 115 26.21 -2.91 3.99
C GLY A 115 25.10 -1.86 4.15
N LYS A 116 24.19 -1.74 3.16
CA LYS A 116 23.05 -0.83 3.22
C LYS A 116 21.75 -1.54 3.64
N ARG A 117 20.86 -0.73 4.25
CA ARG A 117 19.47 -1.10 4.50
C ARG A 117 18.62 -0.66 3.31
N TYR A 118 17.58 -1.44 3.00
CA TYR A 118 16.68 -1.16 1.90
C TYR A 118 15.22 -1.33 2.31
N ARG A 119 14.31 -0.77 1.52
CA ARG A 119 12.91 -1.18 1.46
C ARG A 119 12.69 -1.88 0.13
N LEU A 120 12.20 -3.12 0.19
CA LEU A 120 11.68 -3.82 -0.98
C LEU A 120 10.19 -3.52 -1.08
N GLU A 121 9.75 -3.09 -2.25
CA GLU A 121 8.36 -2.81 -2.56
C GLU A 121 7.90 -3.76 -3.67
N VAL A 122 6.71 -4.33 -3.53
CA VAL A 122 5.97 -4.96 -4.63
C VAL A 122 4.78 -4.09 -4.98
N VAL A 123 4.60 -3.84 -6.28
CA VAL A 123 3.57 -2.97 -6.82
C VAL A 123 2.77 -3.70 -7.88
N PHE A 124 1.44 -3.63 -7.75
CA PHE A 124 0.50 -3.89 -8.82
C PHE A 124 -0.18 -2.57 -9.19
N ASP A 125 0.15 -2.06 -10.39
CA ASP A 125 -0.46 -0.88 -11.00
C ASP A 125 -1.32 -1.32 -12.19
N PRO A 126 -2.66 -1.13 -12.15
CA PRO A 126 -3.58 -1.48 -13.23
C PRO A 126 -3.26 -0.81 -14.58
N ARG A 127 -2.66 0.39 -14.57
CA ARG A 127 -2.35 1.14 -15.80
C ARG A 127 -1.34 0.42 -16.68
N ASN A 128 -0.46 -0.37 -16.06
CA ASN A 128 0.62 -1.10 -16.74
C ASN A 128 0.20 -2.52 -17.17
N GLN A 129 -1.10 -2.83 -17.12
CA GLN A 129 -1.63 -4.17 -17.39
C GLN A 129 -2.34 -4.27 -18.74
N SER A 130 -2.72 -5.50 -19.11
CA SER A 130 -3.57 -5.74 -20.28
C SER A 130 -4.97 -5.15 -20.10
N LYS A 131 -5.68 -4.98 -21.21
CA LYS A 131 -7.08 -4.50 -21.21
C LYS A 131 -7.98 -5.36 -20.32
N ASP A 132 -7.85 -6.68 -20.40
CA ASP A 132 -8.65 -7.62 -19.59
C ASP A 132 -8.47 -7.39 -18.08
N VAL A 133 -7.24 -7.10 -17.64
CA VAL A 133 -6.95 -6.78 -16.23
C VAL A 133 -7.52 -5.41 -15.85
N GLN A 134 -7.40 -4.42 -16.74
CA GLN A 134 -7.99 -3.09 -16.55
C GLN A 134 -9.52 -3.11 -16.55
N GLU A 135 -10.17 -3.99 -17.31
CA GLU A 135 -11.63 -4.14 -17.28
C GLU A 135 -12.11 -4.70 -15.92
N ARG A 136 -11.31 -5.57 -15.31
CA ARG A 136 -11.64 -6.17 -14.00
C ARG A 136 -11.44 -5.21 -12.84
N PHE A 137 -10.34 -4.47 -12.84
CA PHE A 137 -9.91 -3.63 -11.71
C PHE A 137 -10.08 -2.13 -11.93
N GLY A 138 -10.45 -1.74 -13.15
CA GLY A 138 -10.50 -0.36 -13.61
C GLY A 138 -9.14 0.10 -14.14
N THR A 139 -9.16 1.07 -15.07
CA THR A 139 -7.93 1.60 -15.70
C THR A 139 -6.99 2.26 -14.70
N ARG A 140 -7.49 2.69 -13.55
CA ARG A 140 -6.71 3.32 -12.46
C ARG A 140 -6.99 2.66 -11.11
N GLY A 141 -7.50 1.43 -11.12
CA GLY A 141 -7.75 0.67 -9.89
C GLY A 141 -9.01 1.09 -9.14
N GLU A 142 -9.96 1.77 -9.80
CA GLU A 142 -11.20 2.27 -9.22
C GLU A 142 -12.03 1.15 -8.56
N LEU A 143 -11.85 -0.10 -9.01
CA LEU A 143 -12.60 -1.27 -8.54
C LEU A 143 -11.84 -2.11 -7.50
N MET A 144 -10.68 -1.66 -7.02
CA MET A 144 -9.81 -2.41 -6.08
C MET A 144 -10.06 -2.11 -4.60
N VAL A 145 -11.00 -1.22 -4.28
CA VAL A 145 -11.20 -0.55 -2.98
C VAL A 145 -11.21 -1.45 -1.73
N PHE A 146 -11.55 -2.73 -1.85
CA PHE A 146 -11.61 -3.67 -0.71
C PHE A 146 -10.35 -4.51 -0.50
N SER A 147 -9.33 -4.37 -1.35
CA SER A 147 -8.14 -5.23 -1.30
C SER A 147 -7.11 -4.78 -0.26
N LYS A 148 -6.39 -5.74 0.32
CA LYS A 148 -5.29 -5.43 1.26
C LYS A 148 -4.10 -4.81 0.53
N GLY A 149 -3.49 -3.79 1.14
CA GLY A 149 -2.36 -3.07 0.56
C GLY A 149 -2.73 -2.07 -0.52
N VAL A 150 -4.02 -1.78 -0.68
CA VAL A 150 -4.48 -0.68 -1.54
C VAL A 150 -3.96 0.65 -1.00
N THR A 151 -3.38 1.44 -1.90
CA THR A 151 -2.97 2.81 -1.64
C THR A 151 -3.34 3.67 -2.85
N THR A 152 -3.69 4.94 -2.59
CA THR A 152 -4.00 5.90 -3.63
C THR A 152 -2.84 6.88 -3.77
N VAL A 153 -2.29 6.95 -4.97
CA VAL A 153 -1.24 7.91 -5.35
C VAL A 153 -1.90 9.03 -6.15
N ALA A 154 -1.63 10.28 -5.76
CA ALA A 154 -2.05 11.45 -6.52
C ALA A 154 -1.00 11.77 -7.59
N GLU A 155 -1.41 11.78 -8.85
CA GLU A 155 -0.59 12.21 -9.99
C GLU A 155 -1.29 13.40 -10.65
N GLY A 156 -0.85 14.61 -10.30
CA GLY A 156 -1.50 15.84 -10.73
C GLY A 156 -2.92 15.97 -10.15
N SER A 157 -3.92 16.11 -11.03
CA SER A 157 -5.34 16.14 -10.64
C SER A 157 -5.96 14.75 -10.53
N GLU A 158 -5.23 13.69 -10.86
CA GLU A 158 -5.77 12.34 -10.97
C GLU A 158 -5.35 11.48 -9.78
N LYS A 159 -6.24 10.56 -9.40
CA LYS A 159 -5.99 9.58 -8.36
C LYS A 159 -5.84 8.21 -9.00
N VAL A 160 -4.77 7.52 -8.65
CA VAL A 160 -4.52 6.14 -9.10
C VAL A 160 -4.46 5.25 -7.87
N THR A 161 -5.25 4.19 -7.90
CA THR A 161 -5.32 3.17 -6.87
C THR A 161 -4.46 1.99 -7.28
N ILE A 162 -3.45 1.68 -6.47
CA ILE A 162 -2.52 0.57 -6.69
C ILE A 162 -2.52 -0.34 -5.47
N ILE A 163 -2.00 -1.57 -5.63
CA ILE A 163 -1.59 -2.37 -4.48
C ILE A 163 -0.09 -2.20 -4.28
N LYS A 164 0.29 -1.84 -3.05
CA LYS A 164 1.67 -1.71 -2.64
C LYS A 164 1.89 -2.43 -1.31
N LYS A 165 2.76 -3.44 -1.32
CA LYS A 165 3.25 -4.11 -0.11
C LYS A 165 4.75 -3.92 0.00
N VAL A 166 5.25 -3.86 1.23
CA VAL A 166 6.64 -3.52 1.51
C VAL A 166 7.24 -4.44 2.55
N VAL A 167 8.57 -4.49 2.57
CA VAL A 167 9.34 -5.04 3.68
C VAL A 167 10.69 -4.36 3.78
N ASN A 168 11.15 -4.15 5.02
CA ASN A 168 12.47 -3.59 5.29
C ASN A 168 13.54 -4.70 5.30
N ILE A 169 14.65 -4.43 4.59
CA ILE A 169 15.78 -5.34 4.38
C ILE A 169 16.98 -4.82 5.18
N LYS A 170 17.44 -5.64 6.12
CA LYS A 170 18.56 -5.35 7.03
C LYS A 170 19.92 -5.56 6.38
N LYS A 171 20.96 -4.87 6.89
CA LYS A 171 22.37 -5.04 6.49
C LYS A 171 22.82 -6.47 6.76
N VAL A 172 23.79 -7.00 6.01
CA VAL A 172 24.27 -8.38 6.20
C VAL A 172 24.75 -8.69 7.63
N GLY A 173 25.39 -7.73 8.30
CA GLY A 173 25.88 -7.89 9.67
C GLY A 173 24.81 -7.79 10.77
N GLU A 174 23.56 -7.49 10.42
CA GLU A 174 22.47 -7.37 11.38
C GLU A 174 21.73 -8.70 11.57
N PRO A 175 21.07 -8.92 12.72
CA PRO A 175 20.18 -10.06 12.89
C PRO A 175 19.16 -10.12 11.76
N ASN A 176 19.02 -11.29 11.12
CA ASN A 176 18.17 -11.50 9.95
C ASN A 176 18.61 -10.74 8.67
N GLY A 177 19.86 -10.29 8.58
CA GLY A 177 20.44 -9.63 7.41
C GLY A 177 20.79 -10.54 6.22
N ILE A 178 20.95 -11.85 6.48
CA ILE A 178 21.18 -12.92 5.51
C ILE A 178 20.30 -14.12 5.87
N GLY A 179 19.80 -14.83 4.85
CA GLY A 179 19.10 -16.11 5.02
C GLY A 179 17.67 -15.98 5.53
N ALA A 180 17.30 -14.80 6.04
CA ALA A 180 15.97 -14.50 6.51
C ALA A 180 14.91 -14.73 5.42
N LYS A 181 13.75 -15.21 5.87
CA LYS A 181 12.54 -15.30 5.08
C LYS A 181 11.60 -14.22 5.60
N LEU A 182 11.23 -13.29 4.75
CA LEU A 182 10.38 -12.17 5.12
C LEU A 182 9.14 -12.17 4.23
N SER A 183 8.03 -11.72 4.78
CA SER A 183 6.77 -11.54 4.04
C SER A 183 6.50 -10.05 3.88
N LEU A 184 6.08 -9.66 2.69
CA LEU A 184 5.69 -8.27 2.42
C LEU A 184 4.26 -8.06 2.88
N ALA A 185 4.00 -6.92 3.51
CA ALA A 185 2.68 -6.51 3.97
C ALA A 185 2.45 -5.04 3.65
N SER A 186 1.21 -4.57 3.76
CA SER A 186 0.96 -3.14 3.64
C SER A 186 1.63 -2.37 4.77
N LEU A 187 2.00 -1.11 4.50
CA LEU A 187 2.61 -0.26 5.52
C LEU A 187 1.69 -0.10 6.74
N LYS A 188 0.38 -0.06 6.52
CA LYS A 188 -0.64 -0.02 7.57
C LYS A 188 -0.57 -1.26 8.47
N GLU A 189 -0.61 -2.46 7.88
CA GLU A 189 -0.53 -3.72 8.63
C GLU A 189 0.77 -3.82 9.45
N LEU A 190 1.89 -3.40 8.87
CA LEU A 190 3.20 -3.43 9.55
C LEU A 190 3.25 -2.49 10.75
N LYS A 191 2.72 -1.27 10.62
CA LYS A 191 2.65 -0.31 11.73
C LYS A 191 1.72 -0.78 12.84
N GLU A 192 0.57 -1.36 12.48
CA GLU A 192 -0.38 -1.94 13.44
C GLU A 192 0.25 -3.13 14.19
N ALA A 193 0.93 -4.04 13.50
CA ALA A 193 1.62 -5.18 14.12
C ALA A 193 2.69 -4.73 15.13
N ASN A 194 3.54 -3.78 14.74
CA ASN A 194 4.59 -3.24 15.61
C ASN A 194 4.02 -2.51 16.84
N PHE A 195 2.86 -1.85 16.69
CA PHE A 195 2.17 -1.22 17.81
C PHE A 195 1.65 -2.24 18.83
N LEU A 196 1.06 -3.34 18.35
CA LEU A 196 0.53 -4.40 19.21
C LEU A 196 1.63 -5.15 19.97
N GLU A 197 2.77 -5.44 19.31
CA GLU A 197 3.92 -6.07 19.96
C GLU A 197 4.46 -5.23 21.13
N LYS A 198 4.53 -3.90 20.95
CA LYS A 198 4.93 -2.96 22.01
C LYS A 198 3.98 -3.01 23.20
N ILE A 199 2.66 -3.07 22.97
CA ILE A 199 1.68 -3.19 24.05
C ILE A 199 1.92 -4.48 24.85
N GLN A 200 2.07 -5.62 24.17
CA GLN A 200 2.26 -6.91 24.82
C GLN A 200 3.51 -6.91 25.71
N LEU A 201 4.64 -6.39 25.22
CA LEU A 201 5.87 -6.26 26.00
C LEU A 201 5.70 -5.39 27.25
N THR A 202 4.92 -4.31 27.18
CA THR A 202 4.65 -3.45 28.35
C THR A 202 3.71 -4.10 29.37
N THR A 203 2.84 -5.01 28.95
CA THR A 203 1.91 -5.72 29.84
C THR A 203 2.53 -6.96 30.50
N SER A 204 3.51 -7.62 29.88
CA SER A 204 4.19 -8.79 30.44
C SER A 204 5.33 -8.45 31.41
N SER A 205 5.68 -7.17 31.55
CA SER A 205 6.71 -6.68 32.48
C SER A 205 6.14 -6.09 33.78
N LYS A 206 4.85 -6.34 34.08
CA LYS A 206 4.18 -5.98 35.34
C LYS A 206 3.73 -7.23 36.07
#